data_AF-A0A1F2S9L1-F1
#
_entry.id   AF-A0A1F2S9L1-F1
#
_cell.length_a   1.000
_cell.length_b   1.000
_cell.length_c   1.000
_cell.angle_alpha   90.00
_cell.angle_beta   90.00
_cell.angle_gamma   90.00
#
_symmetry.space_group_name_H-M   'P 1'
#
loop_
_entity.id
_entity.type
_entity.pdbx_description
1 polymer ?
#
loop_
_entity_poly.entity_id
_entity_poly.type
_entity_poly.pdbx_seq_one_letter_code
_entity_poly.pdbx_strand_id
1 'polypeptide(L)'
;MTPENIATILITVGIFLLALVVGWHLLRKKKSAAEREQERRLAVNAIGRLTEGFLLEGDCPDNDSPDVHLLFYRYRAAGVDYSAAQDISSLRHLIPAENCAPGRAAAVKYDPHNPSNSILVCELWSGLPDAAGNAGNIRPSSLPQREKTLTN
;
A
#
# COMPACT_ATOMS: atom_id res chain seq x y z
N MET A 1 -53.82 28.94 -6.98
CA MET A 1 -52.50 28.58 -7.52
C MET A 1 -52.69 28.38 -9.01
N THR A 2 -52.20 29.28 -9.85
CA THR A 2 -52.37 29.16 -11.30
C THR A 2 -51.35 28.17 -11.89
N PRO A 3 -51.68 27.47 -12.97
CA PRO A 3 -50.81 26.45 -13.56
C PRO A 3 -49.42 26.98 -13.95
N GLU A 4 -49.29 28.26 -14.31
CA GLU A 4 -47.98 28.89 -14.59
C GLU A 4 -47.02 28.89 -13.38
N ASN A 5 -47.53 29.03 -12.15
CA ASN A 5 -46.69 29.05 -10.95
C ASN A 5 -46.14 27.66 -10.61
N ILE A 6 -46.93 26.60 -10.87
CA ILE A 6 -46.51 25.21 -10.62
C ILE A 6 -45.37 24.83 -11.57
N ALA A 7 -45.48 25.17 -12.86
CA ALA A 7 -44.43 24.91 -13.84
C ALA A 7 -43.11 25.63 -13.48
N THR A 8 -43.21 26.90 -13.07
CA THR A 8 -42.03 27.70 -12.69
C THR A 8 -41.32 27.13 -11.46
N ILE A 9 -42.07 26.68 -10.46
CA ILE A 9 -41.53 26.04 -9.25
C ILE A 9 -40.80 24.74 -9.60
N LEU A 10 -41.39 23.91 -10.46
CA LEU A 10 -40.75 22.64 -10.86
C LEU A 10 -39.43 22.86 -11.61
N ILE A 11 -39.37 23.86 -12.49
CA ILE A 11 -38.15 24.19 -13.24
C ILE A 11 -37.05 24.69 -12.29
N THR A 12 -37.38 25.57 -11.35
CA THR A 12 -36.41 26.12 -10.38
C THR A 12 -35.88 25.04 -9.44
N VAL A 13 -36.75 24.15 -8.95
CA VAL A 13 -36.32 23.00 -8.14
C VAL A 13 -35.41 22.07 -8.96
N GLY A 14 -35.75 21.81 -10.22
CA GLY A 14 -34.93 20.99 -11.12
C GLY A 14 -33.53 21.56 -11.34
N ILE A 15 -33.42 22.86 -11.62
CA ILE A 15 -32.14 23.55 -11.79
C ILE A 15 -31.33 23.51 -10.49
N PHE A 16 -31.98 23.71 -9.34
CA PHE A 16 -31.31 23.69 -8.05
C PHE A 16 -30.74 22.31 -7.72
N LEU A 17 -31.51 21.24 -7.94
CA LEU A 17 -31.04 19.86 -7.76
C LEU A 17 -29.89 19.53 -8.70
N LEU A 18 -29.96 19.95 -9.96
CA LEU A 18 -28.88 19.75 -10.92
C LEU A 18 -27.60 20.48 -10.48
N ALA A 19 -27.72 21.73 -10.03
CA ALA A 19 -26.59 22.50 -9.53
C ALA A 19 -25.93 21.85 -8.31
N LEU A 20 -26.73 21.27 -7.40
CA LEU A 20 -26.21 20.51 -6.25
C LEU A 20 -25.45 19.26 -6.69
N VAL A 21 -25.99 18.48 -7.64
CA VAL A 21 -25.34 17.27 -8.14
C VAL A 21 -24.03 17.60 -8.86
N VAL A 22 -24.03 18.62 -9.72
CA VAL A 22 -22.84 19.08 -10.44
C VAL A 22 -21.81 19.64 -9.46
N GLY A 23 -22.22 20.49 -8.52
CA GLY A 23 -21.33 21.02 -7.48
C GLY A 23 -20.69 19.91 -6.66
N TRP A 24 -21.48 18.94 -6.21
CA TRP A 24 -20.98 17.76 -5.50
C TRP A 24 -19.98 16.95 -6.34
N HIS A 25 -20.27 16.73 -7.63
CA HIS A 25 -19.38 15.98 -8.51
C HIS A 25 -18.06 16.72 -8.77
N LEU A 26 -18.10 18.05 -8.90
CA LEU A 26 -16.90 18.88 -9.07
C LEU A 26 -16.06 18.98 -7.79
N LEU A 27 -16.71 18.95 -6.62
CA LEU A 27 -16.06 18.99 -5.31
C LEU A 27 -15.54 17.63 -4.84
N ARG A 28 -15.98 16.52 -5.47
CA ARG A 28 -15.45 15.18 -5.18
C ARG A 28 -13.99 15.08 -5.63
N LYS A 29 -13.07 15.10 -4.67
CA LYS A 29 -11.64 14.82 -4.90
C LYS A 29 -11.48 13.39 -5.42
N LYS A 30 -10.85 13.24 -6.58
CA LYS A 30 -10.40 11.93 -7.08
C LYS A 30 -9.26 11.44 -6.20
N LYS A 31 -9.29 10.17 -5.79
CA LYS A 31 -8.19 9.55 -5.05
C LYS A 31 -6.88 9.68 -5.83
N SER A 32 -5.84 10.14 -5.14
CA SER A 32 -4.52 10.29 -5.75
C SER A 32 -3.96 8.93 -6.20
N ALA A 33 -2.94 8.93 -7.05
CA ALA A 33 -2.30 7.68 -7.46
C ALA A 33 -1.67 6.95 -6.27
N ALA A 34 -1.06 7.70 -5.36
CA ALA A 34 -0.46 7.17 -4.13
C ALA A 34 -1.51 6.57 -3.18
N GLU A 35 -2.65 7.24 -2.99
CA GLU A 35 -3.75 6.73 -2.16
C GLU A 35 -4.31 5.42 -2.73
N ARG A 36 -4.51 5.36 -4.05
CA ARG A 36 -4.97 4.14 -4.72
C ARG A 36 -3.99 2.99 -4.57
N GLU A 37 -2.69 3.27 -4.68
CA GLU A 37 -1.66 2.26 -4.49
C GLU A 37 -1.57 1.79 -3.03
N GLN A 38 -1.67 2.71 -2.06
CA GLN A 38 -1.77 2.37 -0.65
C GLN A 38 -2.98 1.46 -0.36
N GLU A 39 -4.16 1.82 -0.87
CA GLU A 39 -5.36 0.99 -0.71
C GLU A 39 -5.19 -0.40 -1.31
N ARG A 40 -4.56 -0.50 -2.49
CA ARG A 40 -4.24 -1.80 -3.10
C ARG A 40 -3.34 -2.63 -2.18
N ARG A 41 -2.26 -2.06 -1.65
CA ARG A 41 -1.33 -2.75 -0.74
C ARG A 41 -2.02 -3.22 0.54
N LEU A 42 -2.85 -2.37 1.14
CA LEU A 42 -3.62 -2.71 2.34
C LEU A 42 -4.65 -3.81 2.07
N ALA A 43 -5.32 -3.78 0.91
CA ALA A 43 -6.23 -4.83 0.50
C ALA A 43 -5.51 -6.18 0.36
N VAL A 44 -4.40 -6.24 -0.39
CA VAL A 44 -3.59 -7.47 -0.51
C VAL A 44 -3.08 -7.93 0.85
N ASN A 45 -2.67 -7.03 1.74
CA ASN A 45 -2.23 -7.38 3.08
C ASN A 45 -3.34 -8.03 3.92
N ALA A 46 -4.59 -7.58 3.76
CA ALA A 46 -5.74 -8.05 4.51
C ALA A 46 -6.25 -9.42 4.04
N ILE A 47 -6.26 -9.68 2.73
CA ILE A 47 -6.82 -10.93 2.16
C ILE A 47 -5.76 -11.94 1.68
N GLY A 48 -4.51 -11.49 1.57
CA GLY A 48 -3.47 -12.22 0.88
C GLY A 48 -2.98 -13.46 1.62
N ARG A 49 -2.54 -14.46 0.85
CA ARG A 49 -1.80 -15.62 1.36
C ARG A 49 -0.31 -15.34 1.35
N LEU A 50 0.40 -15.92 2.32
CA LEU A 50 1.87 -15.89 2.34
C LEU A 50 2.45 -17.05 1.54
N THR A 51 3.56 -16.78 0.85
CA THR A 51 4.47 -17.78 0.30
C THR A 51 5.89 -17.31 0.46
N GLU A 52 6.84 -18.23 0.33
CA GLU A 52 8.24 -17.87 0.16
C GLU A 52 8.50 -17.36 -1.27
N GLY A 53 9.43 -16.42 -1.35
CA GLY A 53 9.95 -15.87 -2.58
C GLY A 53 11.41 -15.44 -2.40
N PHE A 54 11.97 -14.92 -3.49
CA PHE A 54 13.35 -14.44 -3.50
C PHE A 54 13.39 -13.07 -4.16
N LEU A 55 14.18 -12.18 -3.57
CA LEU A 55 14.50 -10.92 -4.21
C LEU A 55 15.41 -11.19 -5.41
N LEU A 56 15.08 -10.62 -6.56
CA LEU A 56 15.89 -10.67 -7.76
C LEU A 56 16.86 -9.49 -7.78
N GLU A 57 16.34 -8.31 -7.50
CA GLU A 57 17.07 -7.05 -7.53
C GLU A 57 16.30 -6.05 -6.67
N GLY A 58 17.00 -5.14 -6.02
CA GLY A 58 16.39 -4.07 -5.26
C GLY A 58 17.25 -2.84 -5.35
N ASP A 59 16.65 -1.74 -5.79
CA ASP A 59 17.25 -0.42 -5.61
C ASP A 59 16.86 0.07 -4.22
N CYS A 60 17.68 -0.25 -3.22
CA CYS A 60 17.44 0.18 -1.86
C CYS A 60 17.64 1.68 -1.73
N PRO A 61 16.92 2.35 -0.82
CA PRO A 61 17.17 3.75 -0.52
C PRO A 61 18.57 3.94 0.09
N ASP A 62 19.49 4.48 -0.71
CA ASP A 62 20.57 5.31 -0.18
C ASP A 62 19.95 6.67 0.16
N ASN A 63 20.33 7.26 1.29
CA ASN A 63 19.59 8.37 1.93
C ASN A 63 19.52 9.66 1.07
N ASP A 64 20.26 9.74 -0.03
CA ASP A 64 20.47 10.96 -0.82
C ASP A 64 19.91 10.94 -2.25
N SER A 65 19.29 9.84 -2.72
CA SER A 65 18.81 9.76 -4.11
C SER A 65 17.29 9.98 -4.24
N PRO A 66 16.83 10.99 -5.02
CA PRO A 66 15.40 11.22 -5.29
C PRO A 66 14.75 10.17 -6.21
N ASP A 67 15.46 9.09 -6.53
CA ASP A 67 15.12 8.11 -7.55
C ASP A 67 14.00 7.16 -7.13
N VAL A 68 13.24 6.65 -8.11
CA VAL A 68 12.18 5.65 -7.90
C VAL A 68 12.81 4.34 -7.42
N HIS A 69 12.44 3.89 -6.23
CA HIS A 69 12.97 2.63 -5.68
C HIS A 69 12.03 1.47 -5.97
N LEU A 70 12.56 0.47 -6.67
CA LEU A 70 11.84 -0.73 -7.07
C LEU A 70 12.48 -1.97 -6.44
N LEU A 71 11.63 -2.86 -5.93
CA LEU A 71 11.99 -4.22 -5.55
C LEU A 71 11.47 -5.20 -6.60
N PHE A 72 12.38 -5.93 -7.23
CA PHE A 72 12.08 -7.03 -8.13
C PHE A 72 12.18 -8.35 -7.38
N TYR A 73 11.16 -9.19 -7.47
CA TYR A 73 11.12 -10.46 -6.76
C TYR A 73 10.38 -11.53 -7.55
N ARG A 74 10.67 -12.78 -7.20
CA ARG A 74 9.96 -13.96 -7.71
C ARG A 74 9.35 -14.77 -6.58
N TYR A 75 8.28 -15.47 -6.89
CA TYR A 75 7.61 -16.38 -5.96
C TYR A 75 6.83 -17.43 -6.75
N ARG A 76 6.39 -18.48 -6.06
CA ARG A 76 5.57 -19.53 -6.64
C ARG A 76 4.20 -19.57 -6.00
N ALA A 77 3.15 -19.60 -6.80
CA ALA A 77 1.78 -19.75 -6.35
C ALA A 77 1.06 -20.78 -7.22
N ALA A 78 0.41 -21.77 -6.57
CA ALA A 78 -0.29 -22.86 -7.26
C ALA A 78 0.54 -23.59 -8.34
N GLY A 79 1.85 -23.74 -8.13
CA GLY A 79 2.77 -24.38 -9.07
C GLY A 79 3.26 -23.49 -10.22
N VAL A 80 2.81 -22.23 -10.29
CA VAL A 80 3.23 -21.26 -11.30
C VAL A 80 4.24 -20.28 -10.71
N ASP A 81 5.32 -20.04 -11.44
CA ASP A 81 6.32 -19.03 -11.07
C ASP A 81 5.88 -17.65 -11.54
N TYR A 82 5.86 -16.72 -10.60
CA TYR A 82 5.53 -15.32 -10.82
C TYR A 82 6.76 -14.45 -10.52
N SER A 83 6.85 -13.34 -11.25
CA SER A 83 7.80 -12.27 -10.97
C SER A 83 7.07 -10.94 -10.97
N ALA A 84 7.46 -10.04 -10.07
CA ALA A 84 6.84 -8.73 -9.94
C ALA A 84 7.87 -7.67 -9.54
N ALA A 85 7.54 -6.42 -9.85
CA ALA A 85 8.24 -5.25 -9.36
C ALA A 85 7.32 -4.47 -8.42
N GLN A 86 7.83 -4.04 -7.27
CA GLN A 86 7.10 -3.20 -6.33
C GLN A 86 7.81 -1.87 -6.13
N ASP A 87 7.08 -0.77 -6.36
CA ASP A 87 7.53 0.57 -5.96
C ASP A 87 7.43 0.73 -4.44
N ILE A 88 8.58 0.99 -3.83
CA ILE A 88 8.74 1.20 -2.39
C ILE A 88 9.10 2.65 -2.05
N SER A 89 8.98 3.58 -3.00
CA SER A 89 9.36 4.98 -2.82
C SER A 89 8.62 5.64 -1.65
N SER A 90 7.35 5.28 -1.42
CA SER A 90 6.56 5.77 -0.28
C SER A 90 6.82 5.01 1.03
N LEU A 91 7.58 3.91 0.99
CA LEU A 91 7.79 2.97 2.09
C LEU A 91 9.25 2.90 2.55
N ARG A 92 10.14 3.74 2.02
CA ARG A 92 11.59 3.76 2.32
C ARG A 92 11.91 3.73 3.82
N HIS A 93 11.15 4.50 4.59
CA HIS A 93 11.31 4.60 6.05
C HIS A 93 11.05 3.28 6.80
N LEU A 94 10.43 2.29 6.15
CA LEU A 94 10.11 0.98 6.72
C LEU A 94 11.12 -0.11 6.31
N ILE A 95 12.05 0.20 5.40
CA ILE A 95 12.93 -0.78 4.77
C ILE A 95 14.39 -0.37 5.02
N PRO A 96 15.10 -1.08 5.91
CA PRO A 96 16.55 -0.94 6.04
C PRO A 96 17.24 -1.26 4.70
N ALA A 97 18.24 -0.47 4.30
CA ALA A 97 18.94 -0.65 3.03
C ALA A 97 19.66 -2.01 2.94
N GLU A 98 20.13 -2.57 4.06
CA GLU A 98 20.73 -3.91 4.08
C GLU A 98 19.76 -5.04 3.68
N ASN A 99 18.46 -4.77 3.63
CA ASN A 99 17.44 -5.79 3.47
C ASN A 99 17.06 -6.11 2.03
N CYS A 100 17.53 -5.33 1.05
CA CYS A 100 17.21 -5.53 -0.37
C CYS A 100 18.39 -6.05 -1.22
N ALA A 101 19.23 -6.91 -0.62
CA ALA A 101 20.24 -7.66 -1.35
C ALA A 101 19.62 -8.72 -2.30
N PRO A 102 20.08 -8.82 -3.57
CA PRO A 102 19.69 -9.88 -4.50
C PRO A 102 19.87 -11.29 -3.94
N GLY A 103 18.98 -12.20 -4.31
CA GLY A 103 19.01 -13.62 -3.91
C GLY A 103 18.52 -13.89 -2.49
N ARG A 104 18.20 -12.85 -1.71
CA ARG A 104 17.73 -13.01 -0.33
C ARG A 104 16.31 -13.57 -0.31
N ALA A 105 16.07 -14.51 0.61
CA ALA A 105 14.73 -15.04 0.85
C ALA A 105 13.83 -13.93 1.42
N ALA A 106 12.58 -13.92 0.98
CA ALA A 106 11.57 -12.98 1.46
C ALA A 106 10.21 -13.68 1.54
N ALA A 107 9.37 -13.24 2.46
CA ALA A 107 7.97 -13.59 2.45
C ALA A 107 7.23 -12.70 1.44
N VAL A 108 6.35 -13.30 0.65
CA VAL A 108 5.52 -12.60 -0.34
C VAL A 108 4.07 -12.79 0.05
N LYS A 109 3.31 -11.71 0.11
CA LYS A 109 1.84 -11.77 0.18
C LYS A 109 1.26 -11.59 -1.21
N TYR A 110 0.31 -12.45 -1.57
CA TYR A 110 -0.39 -12.37 -2.86
C TYR A 110 -1.89 -12.59 -2.68
N ASP A 111 -2.70 -12.00 -3.55
CA ASP A 111 -4.14 -12.27 -3.62
C ASP A 111 -4.39 -13.66 -4.25
N PRO A 112 -5.00 -14.62 -3.54
CA PRO A 112 -5.24 -15.96 -4.07
C PRO A 112 -6.16 -15.99 -5.30
N HIS A 113 -7.01 -14.98 -5.48
CA HIS A 113 -7.90 -14.87 -6.65
C HIS A 113 -7.23 -14.22 -7.85
N ASN A 114 -6.15 -13.46 -7.61
CA ASN A 114 -5.32 -12.85 -8.63
C ASN A 114 -3.84 -12.92 -8.20
N PRO A 115 -3.17 -14.07 -8.40
CA PRO A 115 -1.83 -14.28 -7.85
C PRO A 115 -0.81 -13.23 -8.27
N SER A 116 -0.90 -12.70 -9.51
CA SER A 116 -0.05 -11.60 -10.00
C SER A 116 -0.12 -10.33 -9.15
N ASN A 117 -1.19 -10.15 -8.37
CA ASN A 117 -1.34 -9.05 -7.42
C ASN A 117 -0.65 -9.40 -6.10
N SER A 118 0.63 -9.06 -6.01
CA SER A 118 1.49 -9.38 -4.87
C SER A 118 2.20 -8.15 -4.28
N ILE A 119 2.69 -8.31 -3.06
CA ILE A 119 3.50 -7.33 -2.32
C ILE A 119 4.59 -8.04 -1.51
N LEU A 120 5.74 -7.39 -1.36
CA LEU A 120 6.75 -7.70 -0.33
C LEU A 120 6.58 -6.83 0.90
N VAL A 121 6.16 -5.57 0.74
CA VAL A 121 6.07 -4.61 1.85
C VAL A 121 4.80 -3.77 1.72
N CYS A 122 4.19 -3.44 2.85
CA CYS A 122 3.18 -2.40 2.97
C CYS A 122 3.33 -1.65 4.29
N GLU A 123 2.41 -0.73 4.56
CA GLU A 123 2.41 0.16 5.72
C GLU A 123 2.33 -0.60 7.06
N LEU A 124 1.81 -1.83 7.06
CA LEU A 124 1.54 -2.61 8.28
C LEU A 124 2.38 -3.90 8.37
N TRP A 125 3.07 -4.28 7.30
CA TRP A 125 3.73 -5.58 7.20
C TRP A 125 4.92 -5.55 6.24
N SER A 126 5.99 -6.27 6.60
CA SER A 126 7.15 -6.46 5.74
C SER A 126 7.52 -7.93 5.66
N GLY A 127 7.66 -8.42 4.44
CA GLY A 127 8.18 -9.74 4.13
C GLY A 127 9.70 -9.80 3.98
N LEU A 128 10.37 -8.65 4.05
CA LEU A 128 11.83 -8.60 4.07
C LEU A 128 12.33 -9.00 5.46
N PRO A 129 13.31 -9.91 5.57
CA PRO A 129 13.86 -10.31 6.86
C PRO A 129 14.46 -9.10 7.59
N ASP A 130 14.27 -9.02 8.90
CA ASP A 130 15.07 -8.13 9.73
C ASP A 130 16.53 -8.63 9.83
N ALA A 131 17.38 -7.89 10.55
CA ALA A 131 18.77 -8.28 10.80
C ALA A 131 18.90 -9.65 11.50
N ALA A 132 17.84 -10.13 12.16
CA ALA A 132 17.76 -11.44 12.81
C ALA A 132 17.14 -12.53 11.90
N GLY A 133 16.77 -12.20 10.65
CA GLY A 133 16.18 -13.12 9.68
C GLY A 133 14.67 -13.35 9.83
N ASN A 134 13.97 -12.56 10.66
CA ASN A 134 12.54 -12.71 10.87
C ASN A 134 11.74 -11.80 9.92
N ALA A 135 10.73 -12.37 9.25
CA ALA A 135 9.77 -11.62 8.43
C ALA A 135 8.43 -11.55 9.17
N GLY A 136 7.77 -10.38 9.18
CA GLY A 136 6.58 -10.22 10.02
C GLY A 136 5.95 -8.84 10.03
N ASN A 137 5.00 -8.64 10.95
CA ASN A 137 4.36 -7.34 11.13
C ASN A 137 5.39 -6.30 11.51
N ILE A 138 5.28 -5.11 10.92
CA ILE A 138 6.12 -3.97 11.26
C ILE A 138 5.71 -3.57 12.68
N ARG A 139 6.53 -3.91 13.68
CA ARG A 139 6.34 -3.39 15.03
C ARG A 139 6.67 -1.90 14.98
N PRO A 140 5.79 -0.99 15.43
CA PRO A 140 6.23 0.36 15.74
C PRO A 140 7.34 0.21 16.78
N SER A 141 8.51 0.76 16.47
CA SER A 141 9.69 0.78 17.34
C SER A 141 9.23 1.11 18.77
N SER A 142 9.31 0.12 19.64
CA SER A 142 8.93 0.26 21.05
C SER A 142 9.69 1.43 21.65
N LEU A 143 8.94 2.31 22.34
CA LEU A 143 9.45 3.32 23.26
C LEU A 143 10.66 2.79 24.05
N PRO A 144 11.68 3.62 24.34
CA PRO A 144 12.88 3.18 25.04
C PRO A 144 12.47 2.48 26.33
N GLN A 145 12.81 1.19 26.40
CA GLN A 145 12.56 0.37 27.57
C GLN A 145 13.43 0.93 28.68
N ARG A 146 12.85 1.81 29.49
CA ARG A 146 13.48 2.40 30.67
C ARG A 146 13.96 1.25 31.55
N GLU A 147 15.25 0.99 31.48
CA GLU A 147 15.98 0.06 32.32
C GLU A 147 15.64 0.41 33.77
N LYS A 148 14.83 -0.45 34.41
CA LYS A 148 14.64 -0.36 35.85
C LYS A 148 15.94 -0.85 36.45
N THR A 149 16.85 0.09 36.71
CA THR A 149 17.99 -0.11 37.60
C THR A 149 17.45 -0.52 38.95
N LEU A 150 17.39 -1.84 39.19
CA LEU A 150 17.32 -2.44 40.50
C LEU A 150 18.73 -2.30 41.10
N THR A 151 18.97 -1.20 41.81
CA THR A 151 20.10 -1.12 42.72
C THR A 151 19.67 -1.75 44.04
N ASN A 152 20.31 -2.88 44.35
CA ASN A 152 20.41 -3.46 45.68
C ASN A 152 21.42 -2.63 46.50
#